data_AF-I1DSK8-F1
#
_entry.id   AF-I1DSK8-F1
#
_cell.length_a   1.000
_cell.length_b   1.000
_cell.length_c   1.000
_cell.angle_alpha   90.00
_cell.angle_beta   90.00
_cell.angle_gamma   90.00
#
_symmetry.space_group_name_H-M   'P 1'
#
loop_
_entity.id
_entity.type
_entity.pdbx_description
1 polymer ?
#
loop_
_entity_poly.entity_id
_entity_poly.type
_entity_poly.pdbx_seq_one_letter_code
_entity_poly.pdbx_strand_id
1 'polypeptide(L)'
;MNFEDGAVCTVTNDSSIQGNCFIYHVKFSGLNFPPNGPVMQKKTQGWEPHSERLFARDGMLIGNNFMALKLEGGGHYLCEFKTTYKAKKPVKMPGYHYVDRKLDVTNHNKDYTSVEQREISIARKPLVA
;
A
#
# COMPACT_ATOMS: atom_id res chain seq x y z
N MET A 1 -6.79 4.89 2.78
CA MET A 1 -6.98 3.46 3.05
C MET A 1 -8.31 3.34 3.74
N ASN A 2 -9.30 2.71 3.10
CA ASN A 2 -10.64 2.53 3.67
C ASN A 2 -10.82 1.05 3.98
N PHE A 3 -10.89 0.71 5.25
CA PHE A 3 -11.10 -0.67 5.68
C PHE A 3 -12.60 -1.00 5.74
N GLU A 4 -12.93 -2.28 5.56
CA GLU A 4 -14.34 -2.72 5.49
C GLU A 4 -15.13 -2.54 6.80
N ASP A 5 -14.45 -2.45 7.95
CA ASP A 5 -15.06 -2.22 9.27
C ASP A 5 -15.20 -0.72 9.62
N GLY A 6 -14.98 0.17 8.64
CA GLY A 6 -15.14 1.61 8.79
C GLY A 6 -13.89 2.34 9.27
N ALA A 7 -12.79 1.63 9.55
CA ALA A 7 -11.53 2.27 9.86
C ALA A 7 -10.95 3.00 8.64
N VAL A 8 -10.30 4.14 8.88
CA VAL A 8 -9.72 4.95 7.81
C VAL A 8 -8.30 5.35 8.19
N CYS A 9 -7.39 5.20 7.22
CA CYS A 9 -6.06 5.82 7.30
C CYS A 9 -5.83 6.80 6.15
N THR A 10 -5.21 7.93 6.49
CA THR A 10 -4.63 8.89 5.56
C THR A 10 -3.12 8.88 5.73
N VAL A 11 -2.41 8.80 4.61
CA VAL A 11 -0.95 8.70 4.58
C VAL A 11 -0.42 9.70 3.56
N THR A 12 0.59 10.46 3.97
CA THR A 12 1.34 11.34 3.07
C THR A 12 2.81 10.96 3.10
N ASN A 13 3.46 11.00 1.96
CA ASN A 13 4.88 10.72 1.82
C ASN A 13 5.53 11.82 0.97
N ASP A 14 6.66 12.37 1.44
CA ASP A 14 7.60 13.09 0.60
C ASP A 14 8.80 12.19 0.29
N SER A 15 9.09 12.04 -1.00
CA SER A 15 10.29 11.33 -1.47
C SER A 15 11.32 12.33 -2.02
N SER A 16 12.56 12.16 -1.59
CA SER A 16 13.73 12.87 -2.10
C SER A 16 14.90 11.90 -2.32
N ILE A 17 15.93 12.35 -3.05
CA ILE A 17 17.15 11.56 -3.31
C ILE A 17 18.38 12.40 -2.95
N GLN A 18 19.33 11.78 -2.23
CA GLN A 18 20.63 12.35 -1.90
C GLN A 18 21.72 11.35 -2.28
N GLY A 19 22.47 11.64 -3.33
CA GLY A 19 23.45 10.69 -3.90
C GLY A 19 22.75 9.40 -4.37
N ASN A 20 23.10 8.28 -3.74
CA ASN A 20 22.54 6.95 -4.00
C ASN A 20 21.43 6.53 -3.01
N CYS A 21 20.99 7.43 -2.13
CA CYS A 21 20.02 7.12 -1.08
C CYS A 21 18.70 7.87 -1.29
N PHE A 22 17.57 7.15 -1.25
CA PHE A 22 16.26 7.75 -1.17
C PHE A 22 15.89 8.03 0.29
N ILE A 23 15.27 9.18 0.53
CA ILE A 23 14.77 9.57 1.85
C ILE A 23 13.25 9.75 1.75
N TYR A 24 12.53 9.04 2.62
CA TYR A 24 11.08 9.05 2.69
C TYR A 24 10.61 9.66 4.01
N HIS A 25 9.85 10.74 3.92
CA HIS A 25 9.21 11.38 5.08
C HIS A 25 7.71 11.06 5.07
N VAL A 26 7.32 10.09 5.87
CA VAL A 26 5.95 9.58 5.94
C VAL A 26 5.23 10.14 7.16
N LYS A 27 3.99 10.61 6.97
CA LYS A 27 3.04 10.87 8.05
C LYS A 27 1.86 9.93 7.89
N PHE A 28 1.50 9.25 8.97
CA PHE A 28 0.43 8.26 9.01
C PHE A 28 -0.59 8.67 10.07
N SER A 29 -1.86 8.77 9.70
CA SER A 29 -2.97 9.02 10.61
C SER A 29 -4.06 7.99 10.37
N GLY A 30 -4.29 7.12 11.34
CA GLY A 30 -5.29 6.06 11.31
C GLY A 30 -6.23 6.17 12.51
N LEU A 31 -7.53 6.02 12.27
CA LEU A 31 -8.57 6.17 13.28
C LEU A 31 -9.78 5.28 12.98
N ASN A 32 -10.69 5.18 13.95
CA ASN A 32 -11.91 4.37 13.91
C ASN A 32 -11.69 2.86 13.73
N PHE A 33 -10.51 2.33 14.08
CA PHE A 33 -10.35 0.88 14.22
C PHE A 33 -11.19 0.38 15.40
N PRO A 34 -12.09 -0.60 15.19
CA PRO A 34 -12.85 -1.19 16.28
C PRO A 34 -11.91 -1.76 17.35
N PRO A 35 -12.13 -1.51 18.66
CA PRO A 35 -11.27 -2.02 19.72
C PRO A 35 -11.12 -3.55 19.71
N ASN A 36 -12.18 -4.25 19.30
CA ASN A 36 -12.23 -5.71 19.16
C ASN A 36 -11.98 -6.17 17.71
N GLY A 37 -11.61 -5.26 16.81
CA GLY A 37 -11.35 -5.54 15.39
C GLY A 37 -9.97 -6.19 15.17
N PRO A 38 -9.74 -6.75 13.97
CA PRO A 38 -8.55 -7.55 13.69
C PRO A 38 -7.23 -6.77 13.81
N VAL A 39 -7.24 -5.46 13.54
CA VAL A 39 -6.05 -4.60 13.69
C VAL A 39 -5.71 -4.41 15.17
N MET A 40 -6.66 -3.96 15.99
CA MET A 40 -6.41 -3.69 17.41
C MET A 40 -6.12 -4.95 18.22
N GLN A 41 -6.67 -6.09 17.79
CA GLN A 41 -6.42 -7.40 18.38
C GLN A 41 -5.23 -8.15 17.77
N LYS A 42 -4.48 -7.53 16.83
CA LYS A 42 -3.29 -8.09 16.16
C LYS A 42 -3.55 -9.47 15.51
N LYS A 43 -4.70 -9.65 14.86
CA LYS A 43 -5.14 -10.91 14.23
C LYS A 43 -4.80 -11.04 12.75
N THR A 44 -3.99 -10.13 12.21
CA THR A 44 -3.62 -10.09 10.79
C THR A 44 -2.33 -10.84 10.52
N GLN A 45 -2.21 -11.50 9.36
CA GLN A 45 -1.08 -12.36 8.97
C GLN A 45 -0.43 -11.93 7.65
N GLY A 46 -0.31 -10.61 7.47
CA GLY A 46 0.25 -10.00 6.27
C GLY A 46 -0.76 -9.84 5.12
N TRP A 47 -0.38 -9.05 4.12
CA TRP A 47 -1.20 -8.77 2.95
C TRP A 47 -1.16 -9.92 1.94
N GLU A 48 -2.24 -10.08 1.18
CA GLU A 48 -2.22 -10.84 -0.07
C GLU A 48 -1.41 -10.11 -1.15
N PRO A 49 -0.83 -10.82 -2.14
CA PRO A 49 -0.34 -10.18 -3.35
C PRO A 49 -1.45 -9.35 -4.02
N HIS A 50 -1.10 -8.17 -4.52
CA HIS A 50 -2.10 -7.19 -4.97
C HIS A 50 -1.67 -6.52 -6.27
N SER A 51 -2.66 -6.10 -7.06
CA SER A 51 -2.46 -5.39 -8.33
C SER A 51 -3.02 -3.98 -8.24
N GLU A 52 -2.16 -2.98 -8.47
CA GLU A 52 -2.56 -1.57 -8.52
C GLU A 52 -2.93 -1.20 -9.95
N ARG A 53 -4.15 -0.68 -10.14
CA ARG A 53 -4.55 -0.05 -11.39
C ARG A 53 -4.03 1.38 -11.44
N LEU A 54 -3.27 1.73 -12.47
CA LEU A 54 -2.67 3.05 -12.65
C LEU A 54 -3.15 3.76 -13.91
N PHE A 55 -3.49 5.05 -13.77
CA PHE A 55 -3.86 5.91 -14.90
C PHE A 55 -3.46 7.37 -14.64
N ALA A 56 -3.20 8.11 -15.71
CA ALA A 56 -2.87 9.53 -15.65
C ALA A 56 -4.13 10.41 -15.53
N ARG A 57 -4.07 11.45 -14.71
CA ARG A 57 -5.09 12.50 -14.62
C ARG A 57 -4.47 13.79 -14.07
N ASP A 58 -4.73 14.92 -14.72
CA ASP A 58 -4.29 16.25 -14.27
C ASP A 58 -2.78 16.35 -13.95
N GLY A 59 -1.93 15.69 -14.75
CA GLY A 59 -0.48 15.64 -14.55
C GLY A 59 -0.02 14.75 -13.38
N MET A 60 -0.94 14.03 -12.73
CA MET A 60 -0.69 13.10 -11.64
C MET A 60 -0.90 11.65 -12.10
N LEU A 61 -0.28 10.71 -11.39
CA LEU A 61 -0.57 9.28 -11.54
C LEU A 61 -1.48 8.84 -10.40
N ILE A 62 -2.63 8.26 -10.72
CA ILE A 62 -3.62 7.79 -9.74
C ILE A 62 -3.59 6.26 -9.73
N GLY A 63 -3.41 5.70 -8.53
CA GLY A 63 -3.42 4.28 -8.23
C GLY A 63 -4.64 3.89 -7.41
N ASN A 64 -5.23 2.74 -7.75
CA ASN A 64 -6.27 2.10 -6.94
C ASN A 64 -5.98 0.62 -6.77
N ASN A 65 -6.14 0.11 -5.55
CA ASN A 65 -5.96 -1.31 -5.23
C ASN A 65 -7.10 -1.80 -4.36
N PHE A 66 -7.50 -3.05 -4.61
CA PHE A 66 -8.22 -3.86 -3.64
C PHE A 66 -7.19 -4.68 -2.88
N MET A 67 -7.04 -4.38 -1.58
CA MET A 67 -6.08 -5.03 -0.70
C MET A 67 -6.83 -5.96 0.25
N ALA A 68 -6.17 -7.03 0.67
CA ALA A 68 -6.72 -7.97 1.65
C ALA A 68 -5.63 -8.39 2.63
N LEU A 69 -5.90 -8.27 3.92
CA LEU A 69 -5.09 -8.86 4.99
C LEU A 69 -5.59 -10.27 5.25
N LYS A 70 -4.68 -11.23 5.32
CA LYS A 70 -5.00 -12.58 5.80
C LYS A 70 -5.29 -12.54 7.30
N LEU A 71 -6.26 -13.31 7.76
CA LEU A 71 -6.62 -13.38 9.18
C LEU A 71 -6.19 -14.70 9.82
N GLU A 72 -5.81 -14.63 11.10
CA GLU A 72 -5.64 -15.81 11.95
C GLU A 72 -6.94 -16.63 11.98
N GLY A 73 -6.86 -17.93 11.70
CA GLY A 73 -8.04 -18.80 11.61
C GLY A 73 -8.72 -18.82 10.23
N GLY A 74 -8.21 -18.04 9.27
CA GLY A 74 -8.70 -17.99 7.89
C GLY A 74 -9.62 -16.80 7.62
N GLY A 75 -9.84 -16.52 6.33
CA GLY A 75 -10.59 -15.35 5.86
C GLY A 75 -9.69 -14.12 5.61
N HIS A 76 -10.35 -13.05 5.17
CA HIS A 76 -9.69 -11.82 4.74
C HIS A 76 -10.32 -10.60 5.38
N TYR A 77 -9.48 -9.61 5.68
CA TYR A 77 -9.89 -8.28 6.09
C TYR A 77 -9.52 -7.26 5.01
N LEU A 78 -10.54 -6.67 4.38
CA LEU A 78 -10.45 -5.90 3.16
C LEU A 78 -10.08 -4.44 3.42
N CYS A 79 -9.30 -3.88 2.50
CA CYS A 79 -8.97 -2.46 2.48
C CYS A 79 -8.87 -1.93 1.06
N GLU A 80 -9.54 -0.82 0.75
CA GLU A 80 -9.38 -0.12 -0.52
C GLU A 80 -8.30 0.97 -0.41
N PHE A 81 -7.33 0.92 -1.31
CA PHE A 81 -6.31 1.96 -1.44
C PHE A 81 -6.64 2.86 -2.62
N LYS A 82 -6.48 4.16 -2.38
CA LYS A 82 -6.38 5.18 -3.42
C LYS A 82 -5.12 5.99 -3.15
N THR A 83 -4.19 5.95 -4.08
CA THR A 83 -2.91 6.64 -4.00
C THR A 83 -2.81 7.65 -5.13
N THR A 84 -2.37 8.87 -4.84
CA THR A 84 -2.12 9.90 -5.86
C THR A 84 -0.66 10.29 -5.82
N TYR A 85 0.10 9.91 -6.84
CA TYR A 85 1.51 10.24 -6.99
C TYR A 85 1.65 11.58 -7.72
N LYS A 86 2.40 12.52 -7.10
CA LYS A 86 2.58 13.89 -7.59
C LYS A 86 4.06 14.16 -7.82
N ALA A 87 4.49 14.11 -9.08
CA ALA A 87 5.85 14.48 -9.43
C ALA A 87 6.08 15.98 -9.14
N LYS A 88 7.26 16.34 -8.61
CA LYS A 88 7.64 17.74 -8.32
C LYS A 88 7.95 18.55 -9.60
N LYS A 89 7.82 17.95 -10.78
CA LYS A 89 8.01 18.55 -12.10
C LYS A 89 7.13 17.83 -13.14
N PRO A 90 6.82 18.48 -14.28
CA PRO A 90 6.17 17.79 -15.41
C PRO A 90 6.98 16.58 -15.88
N VAL A 91 6.29 15.49 -16.22
CA VAL A 91 6.90 14.23 -16.72
C VAL A 91 6.06 13.68 -17.87
N LYS A 92 6.66 12.80 -18.67
CA LYS A 92 5.91 12.04 -19.68
C LYS A 92 4.96 11.08 -18.97
N MET A 93 3.65 11.26 -19.17
CA MET A 93 2.64 10.44 -18.52
C MET A 93 2.56 9.04 -19.17
N PRO A 94 2.46 7.96 -18.37
CA PRO A 94 2.19 6.63 -18.90
C PRO A 94 0.72 6.50 -19.34
N GLY A 95 0.46 5.52 -20.20
CA GLY A 95 -0.90 5.05 -20.47
C GLY A 95 -1.47 4.25 -19.29
N TYR A 96 -2.68 3.73 -19.47
CA TYR A 96 -3.30 2.82 -18.52
C TYR A 96 -2.48 1.53 -18.36
N HIS A 97 -2.17 1.14 -17.13
CA HIS A 97 -1.36 -0.04 -16.83
C HIS A 97 -1.60 -0.54 -15.40
N TYR A 98 -0.92 -1.63 -15.03
CA TYR A 98 -0.96 -2.21 -13.69
C TYR A 98 0.44 -2.32 -13.10
N VAL A 99 0.53 -2.36 -11.78
CA VAL A 99 1.72 -2.83 -11.05
C VAL A 99 1.31 -3.93 -10.09
N ASP A 100 1.79 -5.14 -10.33
CA ASP A 100 1.59 -6.30 -9.45
C ASP A 100 2.66 -6.28 -8.37
N ARG A 101 2.27 -6.52 -7.13
CA ARG A 101 3.17 -6.49 -5.98
C ARG A 101 2.94 -7.63 -5.01
N LYS A 102 4.01 -8.00 -4.33
CA LYS A 102 3.99 -8.84 -3.14
C LYS A 102 4.86 -8.21 -2.06
N LEU A 103 4.27 -7.97 -0.89
CA LEU A 103 4.94 -7.43 0.29
C LEU A 103 4.92 -8.48 1.40
N ASP A 104 6.11 -8.94 1.79
CA ASP A 104 6.30 -9.93 2.85
C ASP A 104 7.01 -9.29 4.05
N VAL A 105 6.56 -9.60 5.27
CA VAL A 105 7.40 -9.46 6.47
C VAL A 105 8.29 -10.70 6.53
N THR A 106 9.60 -10.51 6.37
CA THR A 106 10.55 -11.63 6.28
C THR A 106 11.16 -11.99 7.63
N ASN A 107 11.21 -11.03 8.55
CA ASN A 107 11.68 -11.24 9.91
C ASN A 107 11.08 -10.18 10.85
N HIS A 108 10.90 -10.50 12.12
CA HIS A 108 10.51 -9.55 13.16
C HIS A 108 10.86 -10.08 14.55
N ASN A 109 10.99 -9.18 15.53
CA ASN A 109 11.07 -9.58 16.93
C ASN A 109 9.67 -9.82 17.52
N LYS A 110 9.60 -10.31 18.77
CA LYS A 110 8.35 -10.79 19.39
C LYS A 110 7.21 -9.76 19.40
N ASP A 111 7.53 -8.48 19.52
CA ASP A 111 6.57 -7.39 19.67
C ASP A 111 6.51 -6.44 18.46
N TYR A 112 7.21 -6.76 17.37
CA TYR A 112 7.29 -5.97 16.13
C TYR A 112 7.89 -4.57 16.31
N THR A 113 8.68 -4.33 17.36
CA THR A 113 9.49 -3.11 17.47
C THR A 113 10.69 -3.12 16.50
N SER A 114 11.04 -4.28 15.95
CA SER A 114 11.98 -4.44 14.83
C SER A 114 11.37 -5.36 13.77
N VAL A 115 11.38 -4.91 12.52
CA VAL A 115 10.73 -5.59 11.39
C VAL A 115 11.61 -5.50 10.15
N GLU A 116 11.76 -6.61 9.44
CA GLU A 116 12.35 -6.68 8.10
C GLU A 116 11.25 -6.97 7.08
N GLN A 117 11.27 -6.27 5.96
CA GLN A 117 10.28 -6.42 4.89
C GLN A 117 10.96 -6.62 3.53
N ARG A 118 10.29 -7.36 2.65
CA ARG A 118 10.66 -7.53 1.25
C ARG A 118 9.48 -7.21 0.35
N GLU A 119 9.71 -6.38 -0.66
CA GLU A 119 8.72 -6.10 -1.70
C GLU A 119 9.27 -6.45 -3.08
N ILE A 120 8.41 -7.02 -3.93
CA ILE A 120 8.65 -7.15 -5.37
C ILE A 120 7.51 -6.42 -6.08
N SER A 121 7.86 -5.54 -7.02
CA SER A 121 6.93 -4.68 -7.76
C SER A 121 7.23 -4.73 -9.26
N ILE A 122 6.27 -5.17 -10.09
CA ILE A 122 6.45 -5.32 -11.54
C ILE A 122 5.30 -4.65 -12.28
N ALA A 123 5.63 -3.73 -13.18
CA ALA A 123 4.66 -3.06 -14.04
C ALA A 123 4.34 -3.89 -15.29
N ARG A 124 3.08 -3.89 -15.72
CA ARG A 124 2.63 -4.54 -16.96
C ARG A 124 1.45 -3.82 -17.62
N LYS A 125 1.23 -4.11 -18.90
CA LYS A 125 -0.01 -3.80 -19.62
C LYS A 125 -1.18 -4.67 -19.10
N PRO A 126 -2.43 -4.39 -19.52
CA PRO A 126 -3.54 -5.34 -19.30
C PRO A 126 -3.16 -6.75 -19.80
N LEU A 127 -3.55 -7.78 -19.06
CA LEU A 127 -3.26 -9.18 -19.43
C LEU A 127 -4.02 -9.63 -20.67
N VAL A 128 -5.23 -9.08 -20.84
CA VAL A 128 -6.06 -9.20 -22.05
C VAL A 128 -6.25 -7.77 -22.56
N ALA A 129 -5.83 -7.52 -23.80
CA ALA A 129 -5.74 -6.19 -24.40
C ALA A 129 -6.23 -6.21 -25.85
#